data_AF-A0A2R5FT04-F1
#
_entry.id   AF-A0A2R5FT04-F1
#
_cell.length_a   1.000
_cell.length_b   1.000
_cell.length_c   1.000
_cell.angle_alpha   90.00
_cell.angle_beta   90.00
_cell.angle_gamma   90.00
#
_symmetry.space_group_name_H-M   'P 1'
#
loop_
_entity.id
_entity.type
_entity.pdbx_description
1 polymer ?
#
loop_
_entity_poly.entity_id
_entity_poly.type
_entity_poly.pdbx_seq_one_letter_code
_entity_poly.pdbx_strand_id
1 'polypeptide(L)'
;MIRILGLDVSKSSVSACLLLEKPEDPRQFYYECPFLKLSADAKGIQDLLALNADIALLEPTGNNYSKLWGTHLARSGVEVRLVGHKELRNYRANHLVLPDKDDDADALALACYYFDYHPDPRRFIQIRDHVIVKIRELVLRLAHLNRVQSPIMNRIRQDLAWQFPEVAHTKSRRGESGLAPLLWGWLAGERKSTRYDRLYSQSVGLGITDTVREHAKRICDLQREEHVIEGELRELLADARFDHYRTVFKRFGFGDRLTAIVLSQIYPIEGFLLDGKPEVRIRQGRNSKKPTKRHLSLRRFQKALGAAPSMEASGDSRKAKVVGGSDLCRKSLWQWVFTRIEPHRSRLKNNIGKTLGEQLDTEKAAGRPVKLVRNRIAAKGARLLFRELVKGLK
;
A
#
# COMPACT_ATOMS: atom_id res chain seq x y z
N MET A 1 -3.72 38.56 -5.62
CA MET A 1 -2.70 37.82 -6.41
C MET A 1 -2.43 36.54 -5.66
N ILE A 2 -2.54 35.38 -6.32
CA ILE A 2 -2.45 34.09 -5.65
C ILE A 2 -0.98 33.72 -5.40
N ARG A 3 -0.67 33.23 -4.20
CA ARG A 3 0.68 32.85 -3.76
C ARG A 3 0.85 31.34 -3.87
N ILE A 4 1.66 30.91 -4.83
CA ILE A 4 1.89 29.51 -5.13
C ILE A 4 3.26 29.09 -4.62
N LEU A 5 3.28 28.07 -3.76
CA LEU A 5 4.49 27.57 -3.13
C LEU A 5 4.85 26.18 -3.67
N GLY A 6 5.96 26.06 -4.37
CA GLY A 6 6.53 24.77 -4.75
C GLY A 6 7.52 24.27 -3.69
N LEU A 7 7.40 23.01 -3.31
CA LEU A 7 8.15 22.41 -2.20
C LEU A 7 8.77 21.07 -2.60
N ASP A 8 10.10 21.03 -2.71
CA ASP A 8 10.81 19.76 -2.80
C ASP A 8 11.33 19.32 -1.43
N VAL A 9 10.86 18.16 -0.97
CA VAL A 9 11.02 17.71 0.41
C VAL A 9 12.18 16.72 0.52
N SER A 10 13.17 17.08 1.32
CA SER A 10 14.30 16.23 1.69
C SER A 10 14.06 15.52 3.04
N LYS A 11 15.05 14.75 3.51
CA LYS A 11 14.98 14.03 4.78
C LYS A 11 14.85 14.96 6.00
N SER A 12 15.49 16.12 5.98
CA SER A 12 15.60 17.02 7.15
C SER A 12 15.38 18.49 6.79
N SER A 13 15.02 18.79 5.54
CA SER A 13 14.76 20.14 5.07
C SER A 13 13.75 20.12 3.91
N VAL A 14 13.35 21.31 3.47
CA VAL A 14 12.58 21.53 2.25
C VAL A 14 13.21 22.68 1.47
N SER A 15 13.33 22.52 0.16
CA SER A 15 13.56 23.66 -0.74
C SER A 15 12.20 24.23 -1.14
N ALA A 16 12.06 25.55 -1.00
CA ALA A 16 10.81 26.26 -1.20
C ALA A 16 10.98 27.38 -2.23
N CYS A 17 10.06 27.42 -3.20
CA CYS A 17 9.96 28.44 -4.22
C CYS A 17 8.57 29.07 -4.17
N LEU A 18 8.48 30.35 -3.81
CA LEU A 18 7.22 31.10 -3.77
C LEU A 18 7.08 31.93 -5.06
N LEU A 19 6.01 31.68 -5.81
CA LEU A 19 5.68 32.42 -7.03
C LEU A 19 4.36 33.18 -6.85
N LEU A 20 4.33 34.42 -7.33
CA LEU A 20 3.12 35.23 -7.45
C LEU A 20 2.51 35.15 -8.86
N GLU A 21 3.37 34.88 -9.84
CA GLU A 21 3.06 34.68 -11.24
C GLU A 21 4.03 33.67 -11.84
N LYS A 22 3.69 33.13 -13.01
CA LYS A 22 4.58 32.21 -13.72
C LYS A 22 5.67 33.02 -14.44
N PRO A 23 6.96 32.71 -14.25
CA PRO A 23 8.04 33.36 -15.00
C PRO A 23 7.92 33.04 -16.49
N GLU A 24 8.17 34.04 -17.34
CA GLU A 24 8.16 33.89 -18.81
C GLU A 24 9.25 32.93 -19.29
N ASP A 25 10.44 33.02 -18.71
CA ASP A 25 11.54 32.07 -18.89
C ASP A 25 11.88 31.40 -17.55
N PRO A 26 11.26 30.25 -17.23
CA PRO A 26 11.54 29.49 -16.01
C PRO A 26 13.01 29.07 -15.88
N ARG A 27 13.73 28.88 -17.00
CA ARG A 27 15.12 28.44 -16.97
C ARG A 27 16.05 29.59 -16.57
N GLN A 28 15.83 30.78 -17.11
CA GLN A 28 16.57 31.95 -16.65
C GLN A 28 16.20 32.29 -15.20
N PHE A 29 14.90 32.27 -14.88
CA PHE A 29 14.40 32.57 -13.53
C PHE A 29 15.00 31.66 -12.45
N TYR A 30 15.28 30.39 -12.76
CA TYR A 30 15.95 29.47 -11.83
C TYR A 30 17.28 30.02 -11.29
N TYR A 31 18.06 30.76 -12.09
CA TYR A 31 19.33 31.33 -11.64
C TYR A 31 19.19 32.62 -10.83
N GLU A 32 18.02 33.25 -10.88
CA GLU A 32 17.72 34.55 -10.23
C GLU A 32 16.82 34.37 -9.00
N CYS A 33 16.12 33.24 -8.89
CA CYS A 33 15.13 32.96 -7.87
C CYS A 33 15.76 32.76 -6.48
N PRO A 34 15.30 33.49 -5.44
CA PRO A 34 15.73 33.26 -4.07
C PRO A 34 15.00 32.04 -3.47
N PHE A 35 15.59 30.86 -3.61
CA PHE A 35 15.09 29.64 -2.97
C PHE A 35 15.29 29.68 -1.45
N LEU A 36 14.27 29.25 -0.72
CA LEU A 36 14.34 29.14 0.74
C LEU A 36 14.61 27.70 1.13
N LYS A 37 15.67 27.49 1.92
CA LYS A 37 15.98 26.18 2.51
C LYS A 37 15.57 26.21 3.98
N LEU A 38 14.53 25.47 4.30
CA LEU A 38 13.95 25.44 5.65
C LEU A 38 14.19 24.08 6.31
N SER A 39 14.63 24.10 7.57
CA SER A 39 14.87 22.87 8.34
C SER A 39 13.57 22.26 8.86
N ALA A 40 13.52 20.93 8.96
CA ALA A 40 12.37 20.19 9.46
C ALA A 40 12.24 20.27 11.00
N ASP A 41 12.15 21.48 11.54
CA ASP A 41 12.00 21.81 12.95
C ASP A 41 10.95 22.91 13.16
N ALA A 42 10.74 23.32 14.42
CA ALA A 42 9.75 24.33 14.75
C ALA A 42 10.01 25.68 14.06
N LYS A 43 11.28 26.07 13.91
CA LYS A 43 11.65 27.35 13.29
C LYS A 43 11.40 27.31 11.80
N GLY A 44 11.82 26.26 11.11
CA GLY A 44 11.56 26.11 9.68
C GLY A 44 10.06 26.00 9.35
N ILE A 45 9.25 25.41 10.22
CA ILE A 45 7.78 25.43 10.07
C ILE A 45 7.22 26.85 10.26
N GLN A 46 7.68 27.60 11.27
CA GLN A 46 7.25 28.99 11.44
C GLN A 46 7.61 29.85 10.23
N ASP A 47 8.84 29.70 9.71
CA ASP A 47 9.32 30.45 8.56
C ASP A 47 8.56 30.06 7.28
N LEU A 48 8.20 28.78 7.12
CA LEU A 48 7.36 28.33 6.01
C LEU A 48 5.96 28.98 6.06
N LEU A 49 5.34 28.98 7.24
CA LEU A 49 4.00 29.57 7.41
C LEU A 49 4.01 31.09 7.22
N ALA A 50 5.11 31.75 7.58
CA ALA A 50 5.30 33.19 7.35
C ALA A 50 5.31 33.58 5.86
N LEU A 51 5.50 32.63 4.93
CA LEU A 51 5.35 32.87 3.49
C LEU A 51 3.92 33.17 3.08
N ASN A 52 2.93 32.84 3.92
CA ASN A 52 1.50 33.13 3.70
C ASN A 52 1.04 32.68 2.30
N ALA A 53 1.40 31.46 1.91
CA ALA A 53 1.01 30.87 0.64
C ALA A 53 -0.48 30.53 0.63
N ASP A 54 -1.13 30.70 -0.51
CA ASP A 54 -2.52 30.26 -0.70
C ASP A 54 -2.56 28.76 -1.06
N ILE A 55 -1.57 28.32 -1.84
CA ILE A 55 -1.49 26.96 -2.38
C ILE A 55 -0.06 26.44 -2.28
N ALA A 56 0.10 25.19 -1.90
CA ALA A 56 1.39 24.49 -1.86
C ALA A 56 1.37 23.22 -2.71
N LEU A 57 2.43 23.00 -3.51
CA LEU A 57 2.64 21.84 -4.35
C LEU A 57 3.83 21.03 -3.86
N LEU A 58 3.61 19.73 -3.65
CA LEU A 58 4.63 18.80 -3.16
C LEU A 58 4.66 17.54 -4.03
N GLU A 59 5.84 16.94 -4.18
CA GLU A 59 5.92 15.52 -4.53
C GLU A 59 5.68 14.67 -3.27
N PRO A 60 4.90 13.57 -3.32
CA PRO A 60 4.76 12.64 -2.18
C PRO A 60 6.02 11.77 -1.96
N THR A 61 7.21 12.36 -2.04
CA THR A 61 8.47 11.68 -1.80
C THR A 61 8.58 11.33 -0.32
N GLY A 62 8.88 10.06 -0.03
CA GLY A 62 9.08 9.56 1.32
C GLY A 62 7.98 9.99 2.29
N ASN A 63 6.74 9.49 2.11
CA ASN A 63 5.50 9.83 2.84
C ASN A 63 5.60 10.37 4.28
N ASN A 64 6.61 9.96 5.07
CA ASN A 64 6.83 10.46 6.41
C ASN A 64 7.38 11.90 6.44
N TYR A 65 8.28 12.27 5.51
CA TYR A 65 8.92 13.59 5.48
C TYR A 65 7.94 14.66 4.98
N SER A 66 7.22 14.38 3.88
CA SER A 66 6.20 15.29 3.33
C SER A 66 5.00 15.47 4.26
N LYS A 67 4.72 14.52 5.16
CA LYS A 67 3.61 14.60 6.13
C LYS A 67 3.74 15.80 7.07
N LEU A 68 4.95 16.11 7.54
CA LEU A 68 5.17 17.24 8.45
C LEU A 68 4.75 18.55 7.76
N TRP A 69 5.35 18.84 6.62
CA TRP A 69 5.12 20.05 5.84
C TRP A 69 3.66 20.19 5.39
N GLY A 70 3.12 19.17 4.72
CA GLY A 70 1.76 19.20 4.21
C GLY A 70 0.70 19.32 5.31
N THR A 71 0.93 18.72 6.49
CA THR A 71 -0.02 18.82 7.61
C THR A 71 -0.05 20.21 8.21
N HIS A 72 1.10 20.84 8.43
CA HIS A 72 1.14 22.18 9.00
C HIS A 72 0.55 23.22 8.04
N LEU A 73 0.86 23.13 6.75
CA LEU A 73 0.27 23.98 5.70
C LEU A 73 -1.25 23.85 5.63
N ALA A 74 -1.76 22.61 5.57
CA ALA A 74 -3.20 22.36 5.54
C ALA A 74 -3.91 22.87 6.81
N ARG A 75 -3.28 22.74 7.99
CA ARG A 75 -3.82 23.25 9.25
C ARG A 75 -3.87 24.78 9.30
N SER A 76 -2.95 25.46 8.62
CA SER A 76 -2.99 26.92 8.45
C SER A 76 -3.93 27.40 7.34
N GLY A 77 -4.69 26.49 6.71
CA GLY A 77 -5.64 26.84 5.64
C GLY A 77 -5.05 26.91 4.24
N VAL A 78 -3.79 26.51 4.04
CA VAL A 78 -3.16 26.45 2.71
C VAL A 78 -3.68 25.24 1.94
N GLU A 79 -4.09 25.44 0.70
CA GLU A 79 -4.49 24.33 -0.17
C GLU A 79 -3.25 23.52 -0.58
N VAL A 80 -3.21 22.25 -0.21
CA VAL A 80 -2.10 21.36 -0.57
C VAL A 80 -2.46 20.51 -1.78
N ARG A 81 -1.63 20.54 -2.83
CA ARG A 81 -1.73 19.66 -4.00
C ARG A 81 -0.49 18.79 -4.15
N LEU A 82 -0.69 17.58 -4.66
CA LEU A 82 0.38 16.60 -4.82
C LEU A 82 0.63 16.33 -6.32
N VAL A 83 1.90 16.32 -6.73
CA VAL A 83 2.32 16.00 -8.10
C VAL A 83 3.07 14.66 -8.12
N GLY A 84 2.80 13.81 -9.11
CA GLY A 84 3.47 12.51 -9.21
C GLY A 84 4.91 12.62 -9.68
N HIS A 85 5.78 11.73 -9.16
CA HIS A 85 7.20 11.68 -9.50
C HIS A 85 7.49 11.72 -11.01
N LYS A 86 6.70 10.94 -11.77
CA LYS A 86 6.89 10.83 -13.22
C LYS A 86 6.45 12.12 -13.91
N GLU A 87 5.34 12.68 -13.47
CA GLU A 87 4.76 13.92 -13.99
C GLU A 87 5.70 15.11 -13.74
N LEU A 88 6.21 15.25 -12.51
CA LEU A 88 7.18 16.29 -12.14
C LEU A 88 8.47 16.16 -12.95
N ARG A 89 9.09 14.97 -12.97
CA ARG A 89 10.33 14.75 -13.74
C ARG A 89 10.16 15.10 -15.22
N ASN A 90 9.05 14.69 -15.83
CA ASN A 90 8.77 14.98 -17.23
C ASN A 90 8.53 16.47 -17.48
N TYR A 91 7.82 17.13 -16.56
CA TYR A 91 7.53 18.56 -16.67
C TYR A 91 8.80 19.40 -16.51
N ARG A 92 9.61 19.15 -15.48
CA ARG A 92 10.90 19.82 -15.25
C ARG A 92 11.83 19.71 -16.47
N ALA A 93 12.05 18.49 -16.96
CA ALA A 93 13.03 18.24 -18.02
C ALA A 93 12.55 18.64 -19.42
N ASN A 94 11.29 18.34 -19.77
CA ASN A 94 10.83 18.46 -21.16
C ASN A 94 9.92 19.67 -21.40
N HIS A 95 9.27 20.20 -20.37
CA HIS A 95 8.36 21.35 -20.51
C HIS A 95 9.04 22.66 -20.10
N LEU A 96 9.74 22.66 -18.97
CA LEU A 96 10.45 23.85 -18.48
C LEU A 96 11.91 23.91 -18.95
N VAL A 97 12.47 22.79 -19.43
CA VAL A 97 13.87 22.68 -19.87
C VAL A 97 14.84 23.20 -18.80
N LEU A 98 14.51 22.93 -17.53
CA LEU A 98 15.33 23.28 -16.38
C LEU A 98 16.65 22.49 -16.41
N PRO A 99 17.70 22.99 -15.73
CA PRO A 99 19.03 22.34 -15.69
C PRO A 99 19.00 20.96 -15.00
N ASP A 100 20.18 20.44 -14.67
CA ASP A 100 20.32 19.15 -13.98
C ASP A 100 19.42 19.05 -12.74
N LYS A 101 19.07 17.81 -12.38
CA LYS A 101 18.19 17.57 -11.24
C LYS A 101 18.84 18.04 -9.93
N ASP A 102 18.20 18.99 -9.28
CA ASP A 102 18.39 19.34 -7.87
C ASP A 102 17.05 19.70 -7.18
N ASP A 103 17.11 19.95 -5.87
CA ASP A 103 15.94 20.22 -5.05
C ASP A 103 15.28 21.58 -5.42
N ASP A 104 16.10 22.57 -5.79
CA ASP A 104 15.66 23.93 -6.10
C ASP A 104 14.90 23.95 -7.46
N ALA A 105 15.39 23.23 -8.46
CA ALA A 105 14.71 23.06 -9.75
C ALA A 105 13.40 22.29 -9.62
N ASP A 106 13.33 21.29 -8.74
CA ASP A 106 12.09 20.57 -8.45
C ASP A 106 11.07 21.45 -7.71
N ALA A 107 11.52 22.29 -6.75
CA ALA A 107 10.67 23.27 -6.09
C ALA A 107 10.09 24.30 -7.08
N LEU A 108 10.92 24.86 -7.98
CA LEU A 108 10.44 25.77 -9.03
C LEU A 108 9.46 25.08 -9.99
N ALA A 109 9.79 23.87 -10.43
CA ALA A 109 8.94 23.11 -11.33
C ALA A 109 7.57 22.81 -10.69
N LEU A 110 7.52 22.49 -9.40
CA LEU A 110 6.27 22.31 -8.66
C LEU A 110 5.43 23.59 -8.62
N ALA A 111 6.03 24.75 -8.35
CA ALA A 111 5.31 26.02 -8.33
C ALA A 111 4.72 26.34 -9.72
N CYS A 112 5.53 26.23 -10.78
CA CYS A 112 5.11 26.43 -12.17
C CYS A 112 4.00 25.45 -12.60
N TYR A 113 4.03 24.20 -12.11
CA TYR A 113 3.06 23.17 -12.47
C TYR A 113 1.62 23.59 -12.18
N TYR A 114 1.40 24.36 -11.11
CA TYR A 114 0.07 24.86 -10.77
C TYR A 114 -0.48 25.78 -11.85
N PHE A 115 0.29 26.78 -12.28
CA PHE A 115 -0.15 27.75 -13.28
C PHE A 115 -0.60 27.07 -14.58
N ASP A 116 0.10 26.02 -15.01
CA ASP A 116 -0.21 25.31 -16.25
C ASP A 116 -1.35 24.30 -16.13
N TYR A 117 -1.51 23.66 -14.96
CA TYR A 117 -2.38 22.50 -14.83
C TYR A 117 -3.49 22.61 -13.79
N HIS A 118 -3.59 23.71 -13.03
CA HIS A 118 -4.66 23.90 -12.03
C HIS A 118 -6.10 23.67 -12.52
N PRO A 119 -6.49 23.87 -13.80
CA PRO A 119 -7.86 23.63 -14.24
C PRO A 119 -8.17 22.14 -14.48
N ASP A 120 -7.15 21.27 -14.55
CA ASP A 120 -7.32 19.84 -14.75
C ASP A 120 -6.90 19.04 -13.49
N PRO A 121 -7.86 18.71 -12.60
CA PRO A 121 -7.59 17.93 -11.39
C PRO A 121 -6.91 16.57 -11.65
N ARG A 122 -7.01 16.01 -12.86
CA ARG A 122 -6.42 14.71 -13.22
C ARG A 122 -4.90 14.75 -13.32
N ARG A 123 -4.31 15.95 -13.37
CA ARG A 123 -2.86 16.19 -13.36
C ARG A 123 -2.25 16.07 -11.97
N PHE A 124 -3.07 16.15 -10.93
CA PHE A 124 -2.65 16.03 -9.54
C PHE A 124 -2.97 14.65 -8.98
N ILE A 125 -2.21 14.23 -7.98
CA ILE A 125 -2.53 13.03 -7.22
C ILE A 125 -3.74 13.33 -6.35
N GLN A 126 -4.74 12.46 -6.45
CA GLN A 126 -5.92 12.52 -5.59
C GLN A 126 -5.53 12.34 -4.12
N ILE A 127 -5.87 13.32 -3.29
CA ILE A 127 -5.79 13.22 -1.84
C ILE A 127 -6.83 12.20 -1.39
N ARG A 128 -6.39 11.24 -0.58
CA ARG A 128 -7.24 10.17 -0.07
C ARG A 128 -7.95 10.61 1.20
N ASP A 129 -9.11 10.01 1.46
CA ASP A 129 -9.81 10.15 2.73
C ASP A 129 -8.89 9.81 3.91
N HIS A 130 -8.99 10.60 5.00
CA HIS A 130 -8.10 10.50 6.15
C HIS A 130 -8.14 9.12 6.83
N VAL A 131 -9.33 8.50 6.93
CA VAL A 131 -9.50 7.16 7.50
C VAL A 131 -8.78 6.14 6.63
N ILE A 132 -8.90 6.28 5.30
CA ILE A 132 -8.19 5.43 4.34
C ILE A 132 -6.67 5.59 4.41
N VAL A 133 -6.18 6.82 4.58
CA VAL A 133 -4.74 7.08 4.80
C VAL A 133 -4.27 6.36 6.06
N LYS A 134 -5.01 6.49 7.17
CA LYS A 134 -4.68 5.84 8.44
C LYS A 134 -4.72 4.31 8.35
N ILE A 135 -5.75 3.74 7.73
CA ILE A 135 -5.83 2.29 7.45
C ILE A 135 -4.60 1.84 6.66
N ARG A 136 -4.19 2.60 5.63
CA ARG A 136 -3.01 2.28 4.82
C ARG A 136 -1.72 2.30 5.65
N GLU A 137 -1.54 3.29 6.51
CA GLU A 137 -0.37 3.38 7.41
C GLU A 137 -0.27 2.16 8.31
N LEU A 138 -1.36 1.78 8.97
CA LEU A 138 -1.44 0.62 9.85
C LEU A 138 -1.17 -0.70 9.10
N VAL A 139 -1.73 -0.86 7.90
CA VAL A 139 -1.48 -2.01 7.04
C VAL A 139 0.00 -2.11 6.64
N LEU A 140 0.64 -0.99 6.29
CA LEU A 140 2.06 -0.96 5.98
C LEU A 140 2.93 -1.27 7.21
N ARG A 141 2.51 -0.81 8.39
CA ARG A 141 3.15 -1.14 9.67
C ARG A 141 3.08 -2.63 9.96
N LEU A 142 1.91 -3.27 9.84
CA LEU A 142 1.77 -4.73 9.97
C LEU A 142 2.68 -5.48 8.97
N ALA A 143 2.77 -5.01 7.72
CA ALA A 143 3.66 -5.62 6.73
C ALA A 143 5.14 -5.44 7.09
N HIS A 144 5.52 -4.35 7.75
CA HIS A 144 6.86 -4.14 8.28
C HIS A 144 7.14 -5.08 9.46
N LEU A 145 6.27 -5.12 10.47
CA LEU A 145 6.41 -6.02 11.63
C LEU A 145 6.57 -7.48 11.19
N ASN A 146 5.81 -7.91 10.18
CA ASN A 146 5.94 -9.26 9.64
C ASN A 146 7.31 -9.56 9.00
N ARG A 147 7.92 -8.56 8.35
CA ARG A 147 9.28 -8.70 7.80
C ARG A 147 10.34 -8.73 8.88
N VAL A 148 10.14 -8.01 9.99
CA VAL A 148 11.07 -7.98 11.13
C VAL A 148 10.98 -9.27 11.95
N GLN A 149 9.79 -9.78 12.22
CA GLN A 149 9.61 -10.98 13.05
C GLN A 149 10.17 -12.25 12.37
N SER A 150 10.09 -12.34 11.03
CA SER A 150 10.42 -13.58 10.32
C SER A 150 11.89 -14.01 10.49
N PRO A 151 12.91 -13.14 10.30
CA PRO A 151 14.31 -13.48 10.58
C PRO A 151 14.56 -13.83 12.05
N ILE A 152 13.94 -13.10 12.99
CA ILE A 152 14.10 -13.35 14.43
C ILE A 152 13.56 -14.74 14.79
N MET A 153 12.35 -15.07 14.34
CA MET A 153 11.76 -16.41 14.54
C MET A 153 12.62 -17.50 13.92
N ASN A 154 13.13 -17.30 12.71
CA ASN A 154 13.98 -18.29 12.05
C ASN A 154 15.29 -18.51 12.81
N ARG A 155 15.91 -17.43 13.32
CA ARG A 155 17.11 -17.54 14.14
C ARG A 155 16.85 -18.29 15.44
N ILE A 156 15.80 -17.92 16.17
CA ILE A 156 15.41 -18.64 17.40
C ILE A 156 15.23 -20.13 17.11
N ARG A 157 14.55 -20.50 16.01
CA ARG A 157 14.33 -21.92 15.67
C ARG A 157 15.62 -22.67 15.37
N GLN A 158 16.61 -22.03 14.76
CA GLN A 158 17.93 -22.62 14.53
C GLN A 158 18.66 -22.85 15.85
N ASP A 159 18.61 -21.88 16.77
CA ASP A 159 19.21 -22.00 18.09
C ASP A 159 18.51 -23.08 18.93
N LEU A 160 17.17 -23.10 18.92
CA LEU A 160 16.38 -24.13 19.60
C LEU A 160 16.65 -25.55 19.07
N ALA A 161 17.11 -25.71 17.82
CA ALA A 161 17.37 -27.04 17.26
C ALA A 161 18.45 -27.84 18.02
N TRP A 162 19.34 -27.15 18.75
CA TRP A 162 20.34 -27.78 19.62
C TRP A 162 20.15 -27.41 21.10
N GLN A 163 19.53 -26.27 21.42
CA GLN A 163 19.27 -25.85 22.79
C GLN A 163 18.05 -26.51 23.43
N PHE A 164 16.98 -26.71 22.66
CA PHE A 164 15.72 -27.31 23.10
C PHE A 164 14.96 -27.92 21.88
N PRO A 165 15.47 -29.02 21.30
CA PRO A 165 15.06 -29.52 19.98
C PRO A 165 13.57 -29.85 19.89
N GLU A 166 12.95 -30.28 20.98
CA GLU A 166 11.54 -30.71 21.06
C GLU A 166 10.57 -29.59 20.68
N VAL A 167 10.97 -28.32 20.80
CA VAL A 167 10.13 -27.15 20.48
C VAL A 167 10.57 -26.39 19.23
N ALA A 168 11.75 -26.69 18.66
CA ALA A 168 12.37 -25.92 17.57
C ALA A 168 11.45 -25.73 16.35
N HIS A 169 10.62 -26.72 16.04
CA HIS A 169 9.69 -26.69 14.89
C HIS A 169 8.21 -26.65 15.29
N THR A 170 7.92 -26.38 16.56
CA THR A 170 6.53 -26.25 17.02
C THR A 170 5.83 -25.09 16.32
N LYS A 171 4.61 -25.36 15.83
CA LYS A 171 3.75 -24.32 15.24
C LYS A 171 3.30 -23.36 16.33
N SER A 172 3.82 -22.14 16.30
CA SER A 172 3.41 -21.05 17.17
C SER A 172 2.39 -20.17 16.46
N ARG A 173 1.16 -20.14 16.98
CA ARG A 173 0.06 -19.30 16.48
C ARG A 173 -0.46 -18.42 17.61
N ARG A 174 -0.57 -17.11 17.35
CA ARG A 174 -1.18 -16.17 18.29
C ARG A 174 -2.67 -16.51 18.45
N GLY A 175 -3.15 -16.49 19.69
CA GLY A 175 -4.56 -16.69 20.02
C GLY A 175 -5.37 -15.40 19.88
N GLU A 176 -6.68 -15.48 20.09
CA GLU A 176 -7.59 -14.33 19.99
C GLU A 176 -7.33 -13.25 21.05
N SER A 177 -6.80 -13.65 22.22
CA SER A 177 -6.43 -12.74 23.31
C SER A 177 -5.27 -11.78 22.99
N GLY A 178 -4.67 -11.88 21.79
CA GLY A 178 -3.55 -11.03 21.40
C GLY A 178 -2.22 -11.38 22.06
N LEU A 179 -2.25 -12.27 23.06
CA LEU A 179 -1.04 -12.75 23.73
C LEU A 179 -0.20 -13.59 22.77
N ALA A 180 1.11 -13.37 22.83
CA ALA A 180 2.05 -14.21 22.12
C ALA A 180 1.84 -15.70 22.49
N PRO A 181 2.05 -16.63 21.53
CA PRO A 181 2.05 -18.06 21.78
C PRO A 181 2.78 -18.42 23.08
N LEU A 182 2.22 -19.34 23.85
CA LEU A 182 2.74 -19.69 25.19
C LEU A 182 4.24 -20.00 25.17
N LEU A 183 4.74 -20.69 24.14
CA LEU A 183 6.16 -20.96 23.96
C LEU A 183 7.03 -19.69 24.00
N TRP A 184 6.62 -18.64 23.28
CA TRP A 184 7.41 -17.40 23.22
C TRP A 184 7.37 -16.65 24.55
N GLY A 185 6.19 -16.56 25.18
CA GLY A 185 6.09 -15.96 26.51
C GLY A 185 6.86 -16.72 27.59
N TRP A 186 6.92 -18.06 27.48
CA TRP A 186 7.71 -18.90 28.39
C TRP A 186 9.22 -18.74 28.16
N LEU A 187 9.69 -18.78 26.90
CA LEU A 187 11.10 -18.53 26.57
C LEU A 187 11.55 -17.13 27.01
N ALA A 188 10.69 -16.13 26.85
CA ALA A 188 10.93 -14.75 27.27
C ALA A 188 10.94 -14.57 28.80
N GLY A 189 10.45 -15.54 29.57
CA GLY A 189 10.26 -15.43 31.02
C GLY A 189 9.03 -14.61 31.43
N GLU A 190 8.21 -14.14 30.49
CA GLU A 190 6.99 -13.39 30.76
C GLU A 190 5.84 -14.28 31.28
N ARG A 191 5.88 -15.59 31.00
CA ARG A 191 4.80 -16.54 31.32
C ARG A 191 5.32 -17.86 31.87
N LYS A 192 4.68 -18.36 32.92
CA LYS A 192 4.97 -19.70 33.48
C LYS A 192 4.25 -20.79 32.68
N SER A 193 4.86 -21.97 32.59
CA SER A 193 4.26 -23.13 31.93
C SER A 193 4.84 -24.43 32.47
N THR A 194 4.12 -25.10 33.36
CA THR A 194 4.51 -26.41 33.92
C THR A 194 4.79 -27.45 32.84
N ARG A 195 4.06 -27.38 31.72
CA ARG A 195 4.28 -28.22 30.55
C ARG A 195 5.67 -27.99 29.95
N TYR A 196 6.08 -26.74 29.76
CA TYR A 196 7.38 -26.44 29.15
C TYR A 196 8.52 -26.61 30.16
N ASP A 197 8.28 -26.32 31.44
CA ASP A 197 9.23 -26.61 32.51
C ASP A 197 9.56 -28.12 32.55
N ARG A 198 8.52 -28.97 32.56
CA ARG A 198 8.68 -30.43 32.52
C ARG A 198 9.36 -30.90 31.23
N LEU A 199 8.90 -30.42 30.08
CA LEU A 199 9.45 -30.82 28.78
C LEU A 199 10.93 -30.42 28.67
N TYR A 200 11.30 -29.25 29.17
CA TYR A 200 12.68 -28.78 29.17
C TYR A 200 13.56 -29.57 30.15
N SER A 201 13.05 -29.91 31.34
CA SER A 201 13.80 -30.75 32.31
C SER A 201 14.14 -32.15 31.79
N GLN A 202 13.38 -32.62 30.79
CA GLN A 202 13.56 -33.92 30.13
C GLN A 202 14.23 -33.79 28.76
N SER A 203 14.62 -32.58 28.36
CA SER A 203 15.16 -32.31 27.03
C SER A 203 16.57 -32.86 26.89
N VAL A 204 16.91 -33.32 25.68
CA VAL A 204 18.28 -33.67 25.30
C VAL A 204 19.10 -32.45 24.85
N GLY A 205 18.51 -31.25 24.86
CA GLY A 205 19.13 -30.01 24.41
C GLY A 205 20.28 -29.55 25.31
N LEU A 206 21.20 -28.78 24.73
CA LEU A 206 22.41 -28.30 25.42
C LEU A 206 22.17 -27.06 26.32
N GLY A 207 20.91 -26.67 26.51
CA GLY A 207 20.50 -25.56 27.35
C GLY A 207 20.17 -24.26 26.59
N ILE A 208 19.13 -23.58 27.05
CA ILE A 208 18.66 -22.30 26.47
C ILE A 208 19.58 -21.16 26.90
N THR A 209 20.07 -20.39 25.93
CA THR A 209 20.91 -19.21 26.17
C THR A 209 20.09 -17.92 26.29
N ASP A 210 20.70 -16.87 26.85
CA ASP A 210 20.08 -15.55 26.96
C ASP A 210 19.69 -14.95 25.61
N THR A 211 20.45 -15.23 24.55
CA THR A 211 20.13 -14.78 23.19
C THR A 211 18.74 -15.26 22.74
N VAL A 212 18.38 -16.52 23.01
CA VAL A 212 17.05 -17.05 22.69
C VAL A 212 15.97 -16.35 23.52
N ARG A 213 16.25 -16.06 24.80
CA ARG A 213 15.31 -15.33 25.68
C ARG A 213 15.05 -13.91 25.19
N GLU A 214 16.11 -13.18 24.82
CA GLU A 214 16.02 -11.83 24.29
C GLU A 214 15.27 -11.78 22.95
N HIS A 215 15.54 -12.74 22.06
CA HIS A 215 14.78 -12.85 20.82
C HIS A 215 13.30 -13.19 21.09
N ALA A 216 13.00 -14.05 22.06
CA ALA A 216 11.62 -14.36 22.44
C ALA A 216 10.87 -13.13 22.98
N LYS A 217 11.52 -12.28 23.80
CA LYS A 217 10.97 -10.99 24.26
C LYS A 217 10.60 -10.09 23.08
N ARG A 218 11.53 -9.92 22.12
CA ARG A 218 11.27 -9.14 20.89
C ARG A 218 10.07 -9.67 20.11
N ILE A 219 9.90 -10.99 20.01
CA ILE A 219 8.72 -11.58 19.36
C ILE A 219 7.44 -11.27 20.14
N CYS A 220 7.48 -11.31 21.47
CA CYS A 220 6.34 -10.94 22.30
C CYS A 220 5.94 -9.47 22.11
N ASP A 221 6.91 -8.55 22.11
CA ASP A 221 6.68 -7.13 21.83
C ASP A 221 6.07 -6.89 20.44
N LEU A 222 6.66 -7.47 19.39
CA LEU A 222 6.19 -7.32 18.02
C LEU A 222 4.75 -7.84 17.87
N GLN A 223 4.41 -8.95 18.52
CA GLN A 223 3.07 -9.52 18.44
C GLN A 223 2.02 -8.74 19.26
N ARG A 224 2.43 -8.12 20.38
CA ARG A 224 1.59 -7.15 21.10
C ARG A 224 1.30 -5.94 20.23
N GLU A 225 2.31 -5.37 19.58
CA GLU A 225 2.15 -4.24 18.64
C GLU A 225 1.21 -4.61 17.48
N GLU A 226 1.39 -5.78 16.86
CA GLU A 226 0.47 -6.25 15.82
C GLU A 226 -0.98 -6.34 16.32
N HIS A 227 -1.21 -6.81 17.55
CA HIS A 227 -2.56 -6.94 18.10
C HIS A 227 -3.22 -5.58 18.35
N VAL A 228 -2.48 -4.60 18.86
CA VAL A 228 -2.95 -3.22 19.03
C VAL A 228 -3.37 -2.64 17.69
N ILE A 229 -2.51 -2.77 16.66
CA ILE A 229 -2.82 -2.29 15.30
C ILE A 229 -4.05 -3.01 14.73
N GLU A 230 -4.20 -4.31 14.97
CA GLU A 230 -5.39 -5.05 14.54
C GLU A 230 -6.67 -4.58 15.24
N GLY A 231 -6.59 -4.15 16.50
CA GLY A 231 -7.69 -3.50 17.23
C GLY A 231 -8.08 -2.19 16.58
N GLU A 232 -7.12 -1.30 16.37
CA GLU A 232 -7.34 0.01 15.73
C GLU A 232 -7.90 -0.15 14.29
N LEU A 233 -7.41 -1.13 13.53
CA LEU A 233 -7.97 -1.44 12.22
C LEU A 233 -9.43 -1.90 12.29
N ARG A 234 -9.81 -2.70 13.30
CA ARG A 234 -11.19 -3.14 13.48
C ARG A 234 -12.12 -1.95 13.75
N GLU A 235 -11.69 -1.00 14.56
CA GLU A 235 -12.42 0.23 14.85
C GLU A 235 -12.58 1.09 13.59
N LEU A 236 -11.49 1.36 12.85
CA LEU A 236 -11.55 2.16 11.62
C LEU A 236 -12.40 1.48 10.53
N LEU A 237 -12.34 0.15 10.43
CA LEU A 237 -13.19 -0.60 9.50
C LEU A 237 -14.66 -0.60 9.91
N ALA A 238 -15.00 -0.25 11.16
CA ALA A 238 -16.39 -0.18 11.62
C ALA A 238 -17.14 1.07 11.14
N ASP A 239 -16.45 2.04 10.53
CA ASP A 239 -17.06 3.22 9.91
C ASP A 239 -18.16 2.80 8.91
N ALA A 240 -19.36 3.38 9.07
CA ALA A 240 -20.56 3.06 8.29
C ALA A 240 -20.36 3.25 6.79
N ARG A 241 -19.47 4.16 6.36
CA ARG A 241 -19.13 4.39 4.95
C ARG A 241 -18.51 3.14 4.29
N PHE A 242 -18.02 2.19 5.08
CA PHE A 242 -17.43 0.95 4.59
C PHE A 242 -18.39 -0.25 4.62
N ASP A 243 -19.64 -0.10 5.06
CA ASP A 243 -20.60 -1.21 5.23
C ASP A 243 -20.84 -2.00 3.96
N HIS A 244 -21.01 -1.30 2.84
CA HIS A 244 -21.15 -1.90 1.52
C HIS A 244 -19.94 -2.78 1.18
N TYR A 245 -18.73 -2.25 1.37
CA TYR A 245 -17.48 -2.98 1.13
C TYR A 245 -17.35 -4.19 2.03
N ARG A 246 -17.60 -4.03 3.34
CA ARG A 246 -17.51 -5.11 4.33
C ARG A 246 -18.49 -6.24 4.02
N THR A 247 -19.72 -5.90 3.62
CA THR A 247 -20.74 -6.87 3.21
C THR A 247 -20.28 -7.68 2.01
N VAL A 248 -19.75 -7.01 0.99
CA VAL A 248 -19.19 -7.70 -0.19
C VAL A 248 -17.98 -8.56 0.21
N PHE A 249 -17.01 -8.00 0.94
CA PHE A 249 -15.78 -8.70 1.34
C PHE A 249 -16.04 -9.94 2.21
N LYS A 250 -17.07 -9.91 3.07
CA LYS A 250 -17.51 -11.08 3.85
C LYS A 250 -17.93 -12.24 2.94
N ARG A 251 -18.58 -11.96 1.80
CA ARG A 251 -18.93 -12.98 0.79
C ARG A 251 -17.71 -13.56 0.10
N PHE A 252 -16.61 -12.82 0.02
CA PHE A 252 -15.30 -13.33 -0.44
C PHE A 252 -14.51 -14.04 0.68
N GLY A 253 -15.02 -14.05 1.92
CA GLY A 253 -14.33 -14.62 3.08
C GLY A 253 -13.02 -13.89 3.41
N PHE A 254 -12.97 -12.58 3.17
CA PHE A 254 -11.85 -11.75 3.60
C PHE A 254 -11.93 -11.53 5.12
N GLY A 255 -10.79 -11.71 5.81
CA GLY A 255 -10.64 -11.25 7.19
C GLY A 255 -10.13 -9.80 7.25
N ASP A 256 -10.08 -9.23 8.45
CA ASP A 256 -9.83 -7.79 8.68
C ASP A 256 -8.56 -7.27 8.00
N ARG A 257 -7.43 -8.00 8.10
CA ARG A 257 -6.18 -7.61 7.44
C ARG A 257 -6.35 -7.48 5.92
N LEU A 258 -7.01 -8.45 5.27
CA LEU A 258 -7.21 -8.42 3.83
C LEU A 258 -8.24 -7.35 3.43
N THR A 259 -9.29 -7.20 4.23
CA THR A 259 -10.28 -6.12 4.09
C THR A 259 -9.59 -4.76 4.11
N ALA A 260 -8.77 -4.46 5.12
CA ALA A 260 -8.01 -3.21 5.23
C ALA A 260 -7.06 -3.00 4.04
N ILE A 261 -6.32 -4.05 3.64
CA ILE A 261 -5.39 -3.99 2.49
C ILE A 261 -6.12 -3.62 1.21
N VAL A 262 -7.23 -4.29 0.90
CA VAL A 262 -8.00 -4.06 -0.32
C VAL A 262 -8.70 -2.71 -0.28
N LEU A 263 -9.41 -2.41 0.81
CA LEU A 263 -10.15 -1.15 1.00
C LEU A 263 -9.24 0.07 0.80
N SER A 264 -8.05 0.04 1.38
CA SER A 264 -7.07 1.15 1.28
C SER A 264 -6.59 1.46 -0.15
N GLN A 265 -6.87 0.59 -1.13
CA GLN A 265 -6.54 0.82 -2.54
C GLN A 265 -7.74 1.21 -3.40
N ILE A 266 -8.96 0.86 -2.99
CA ILE A 266 -10.13 0.92 -3.87
C ILE A 266 -11.25 1.83 -3.38
N TYR A 267 -11.10 2.42 -2.19
CA TYR A 267 -12.04 3.41 -1.68
C TYR A 267 -11.67 4.82 -2.17
N PRO A 268 -12.64 5.64 -2.61
CA PRO A 268 -14.02 5.28 -2.93
C PRO A 268 -14.13 4.54 -4.28
N ILE A 269 -15.14 3.70 -4.46
CA ILE A 269 -15.31 2.86 -5.66
C ILE A 269 -15.73 3.70 -6.86
N GLU A 270 -16.42 4.81 -6.58
CA GLU A 270 -16.83 5.87 -7.48
C GLU A 270 -15.63 6.42 -8.26
N GLY A 271 -14.43 6.45 -7.66
CA GLY A 271 -13.18 6.86 -8.33
C GLY A 271 -12.80 5.97 -9.52
N PHE A 272 -13.40 4.79 -9.67
CA PHE A 272 -13.20 3.93 -10.83
C PHE A 272 -14.29 4.11 -11.90
N LEU A 273 -15.43 4.69 -11.55
CA LEU A 273 -16.63 4.79 -12.38
C LEU A 273 -16.65 6.09 -13.20
N LEU A 274 -17.53 6.14 -14.19
CA LEU A 274 -17.86 7.35 -14.94
C LEU A 274 -19.36 7.59 -14.74
N ASP A 275 -19.72 8.73 -14.15
CA ASP A 275 -21.12 9.08 -13.83
C ASP A 275 -21.84 7.98 -13.03
N GLY A 276 -21.15 7.43 -12.03
CA GLY A 276 -21.65 6.35 -11.18
C GLY A 276 -21.77 4.98 -11.87
N LYS A 277 -21.38 4.85 -13.14
CA LYS A 277 -21.50 3.61 -13.92
C LYS A 277 -20.14 3.09 -14.40
N PRO A 278 -19.98 1.77 -14.61
CA PRO A 278 -18.76 1.23 -15.20
C PRO A 278 -18.53 1.76 -16.62
N GLU A 279 -17.38 2.40 -16.83
CA GLU A 279 -16.95 2.91 -18.13
C GLU A 279 -16.56 1.76 -19.07
N VAL A 280 -17.32 1.61 -20.16
CA VAL A 280 -17.04 0.66 -21.24
C VAL A 280 -16.99 1.41 -22.56
N ARG A 281 -15.83 1.38 -23.23
CA ARG A 281 -15.67 1.97 -24.57
C ARG A 281 -15.60 0.87 -25.61
N ILE A 282 -16.40 0.96 -26.65
CA ILE A 282 -16.26 0.11 -27.83
C ILE A 282 -15.26 0.77 -28.76
N ARG A 283 -14.17 0.07 -29.08
CA ARG A 283 -13.19 0.53 -30.07
C ARG A 283 -12.85 -0.58 -31.02
N GLN A 284 -12.58 -0.22 -32.27
CA GLN A 284 -12.10 -1.17 -33.27
C GLN A 284 -10.74 -1.73 -32.85
N GLY A 285 -10.60 -3.05 -32.92
CA GLY A 285 -9.31 -3.72 -32.70
C GLY A 285 -8.36 -3.36 -33.83
N ARG A 286 -7.14 -2.89 -33.50
CA ARG A 286 -6.14 -2.50 -34.50
C ARG A 286 -5.82 -3.62 -35.49
N ASN A 287 -5.76 -4.87 -35.02
CA ASN A 287 -5.40 -6.02 -35.86
C ASN A 287 -6.64 -6.76 -36.36
N SER A 288 -7.62 -7.04 -35.49
CA SER A 288 -8.80 -7.82 -35.86
C SER A 288 -9.82 -7.03 -36.68
N LYS A 289 -9.71 -5.69 -36.73
CA LYS A 289 -10.71 -4.74 -37.26
C LYS A 289 -12.13 -4.90 -36.69
N LYS A 290 -12.32 -5.78 -35.70
CA LYS A 290 -13.61 -6.06 -35.04
C LYS A 290 -13.80 -5.13 -33.83
N PRO A 291 -15.04 -4.64 -33.58
CA PRO A 291 -15.34 -3.85 -32.40
C PRO A 291 -15.07 -4.68 -31.14
N THR A 292 -14.25 -4.14 -30.24
CA THR A 292 -13.89 -4.79 -28.97
C THR A 292 -14.30 -3.91 -27.80
N LYS A 293 -15.00 -4.49 -26.82
CA LYS A 293 -15.36 -3.81 -25.57
C LYS A 293 -14.13 -3.62 -24.69
N ARG A 294 -13.82 -2.37 -24.33
CA ARG A 294 -12.76 -2.02 -23.36
C ARG A 294 -13.42 -1.59 -22.05
N HIS A 295 -13.35 -2.46 -21.04
CA HIS A 295 -13.85 -2.17 -19.69
C HIS A 295 -12.82 -1.35 -18.91
N LEU A 296 -12.89 -0.02 -19.02
CA LEU A 296 -11.87 0.89 -18.48
C LEU A 296 -11.91 0.94 -16.95
N SER A 297 -13.10 1.06 -16.35
CA SER A 297 -13.27 1.04 -14.88
C SER A 297 -12.72 -0.24 -14.25
N LEU A 298 -13.10 -1.40 -14.82
CA LEU A 298 -12.61 -2.69 -14.35
C LEU A 298 -11.09 -2.79 -14.48
N ARG A 299 -10.51 -2.29 -15.57
CA ARG A 299 -9.07 -2.32 -15.78
C ARG A 299 -8.34 -1.42 -14.78
N ARG A 300 -8.84 -0.21 -14.50
CA ARG A 300 -8.30 0.68 -13.47
C ARG A 300 -8.34 0.02 -12.09
N PHE A 301 -9.48 -0.60 -11.74
CA PHE A 301 -9.66 -1.34 -10.49
C PHE A 301 -8.66 -2.49 -10.33
N GLN A 302 -8.55 -3.35 -11.34
CA GLN A 302 -7.59 -4.45 -11.31
C GLN A 302 -6.14 -3.95 -11.26
N LYS A 303 -5.81 -2.83 -11.91
CA LYS A 303 -4.49 -2.22 -11.83
C LYS A 303 -4.18 -1.72 -10.41
N ALA A 304 -5.14 -1.08 -9.73
CA ALA A 304 -4.96 -0.64 -8.34
C ALA A 304 -4.62 -1.81 -7.40
N LEU A 305 -5.29 -2.95 -7.59
CA LEU A 305 -5.03 -4.19 -6.82
C LEU A 305 -3.77 -4.97 -7.25
N GLY A 306 -3.06 -4.53 -8.30
CA GLY A 306 -1.92 -5.27 -8.84
C GLY A 306 -2.29 -6.58 -9.55
N ALA A 307 -3.53 -6.68 -10.05
CA ALA A 307 -4.12 -7.85 -10.68
C ALA A 307 -4.29 -7.74 -12.21
N ALA A 308 -3.83 -6.64 -12.83
CA ALA A 308 -3.88 -6.42 -14.27
C ALA A 308 -2.46 -6.40 -14.88
N PRO A 309 -2.18 -7.19 -15.93
CA PRO A 309 -0.96 -7.03 -16.70
C PRO A 309 -1.00 -5.75 -17.54
N SER A 310 0.15 -5.09 -17.64
CA SER A 310 0.48 -4.09 -18.63
C SER A 310 1.17 -4.77 -19.81
N MET A 311 0.95 -4.25 -21.01
CA MET A 311 1.63 -4.72 -22.20
C MET A 311 2.77 -3.75 -22.48
N GLU A 312 3.99 -4.25 -22.51
CA GLU A 312 5.14 -3.56 -23.09
C GLU A 312 5.40 -4.21 -24.44
N ALA A 313 5.24 -3.42 -25.50
CA ALA A 313 5.52 -3.85 -26.86
C ALA A 313 6.52 -2.87 -27.48
N SER A 314 7.65 -3.40 -27.95
CA SER A 314 8.69 -2.65 -28.66
C SER A 314 9.25 -3.55 -29.77
N GLY A 315 9.20 -3.08 -31.03
CA GLY A 315 9.49 -3.92 -32.20
C GLY A 315 8.69 -5.23 -32.17
N ASP A 316 9.39 -6.35 -32.35
CA ASP A 316 8.81 -7.70 -32.32
C ASP A 316 8.57 -8.24 -30.90
N SER A 317 9.11 -7.57 -29.87
CA SER A 317 8.93 -8.00 -28.50
C SER A 317 7.55 -7.62 -27.99
N ARG A 318 6.77 -8.61 -27.54
CA ARG A 318 5.51 -8.40 -26.80
C ARG A 318 5.60 -9.11 -25.46
N LYS A 319 5.87 -8.35 -24.41
CA LYS A 319 5.91 -8.88 -23.03
C LYS A 319 4.71 -8.36 -22.25
N ALA A 320 3.92 -9.28 -21.72
CA ALA A 320 2.87 -8.96 -20.75
C ALA A 320 3.46 -9.07 -19.35
N LYS A 321 3.61 -7.94 -18.66
CA LYS A 321 4.13 -7.87 -17.29
C LYS A 321 3.17 -7.07 -16.44
N VAL A 322 2.91 -7.50 -15.20
CA VAL A 322 2.23 -6.63 -14.24
C VAL A 322 3.19 -5.49 -13.91
N VAL A 323 2.91 -4.30 -14.43
CA VAL A 323 3.69 -3.07 -14.20
C VAL A 323 2.82 -2.12 -13.39
N GLY A 324 3.20 -1.90 -12.14
CA GLY A 324 2.50 -1.07 -11.16
C GLY A 324 1.41 -1.80 -10.35
N GLY A 325 0.67 -1.02 -9.55
CA GLY A 325 -0.36 -1.52 -8.62
C GLY A 325 0.19 -1.92 -7.25
N SER A 326 -0.69 -2.26 -6.31
CA SER A 326 -0.29 -2.62 -4.95
C SER A 326 0.30 -4.03 -4.85
N ASP A 327 1.60 -4.10 -4.60
CA ASP A 327 2.32 -5.33 -4.31
C ASP A 327 1.74 -6.09 -3.11
N LEU A 328 1.28 -5.34 -2.10
CA LEU A 328 0.67 -5.91 -0.90
C LEU A 328 -0.69 -6.53 -1.22
N CYS A 329 -1.54 -5.89 -2.03
CA CYS A 329 -2.78 -6.49 -2.51
C CYS A 329 -2.51 -7.75 -3.32
N ARG A 330 -1.54 -7.71 -4.24
CA ARG A 330 -1.20 -8.87 -5.08
C ARG A 330 -0.79 -10.08 -4.22
N LYS A 331 0.10 -9.87 -3.24
CA LYS A 331 0.51 -10.93 -2.29
C LYS A 331 -0.68 -11.44 -1.46
N SER A 332 -1.51 -10.54 -0.95
CA SER A 332 -2.62 -10.89 -0.06
C SER A 332 -3.75 -11.62 -0.79
N LEU A 333 -4.07 -11.23 -2.03
CA LEU A 333 -5.03 -11.94 -2.88
C LEU A 333 -4.52 -13.32 -3.28
N TRP A 334 -3.21 -13.46 -3.55
CA TRP A 334 -2.62 -14.78 -3.77
C TRP A 334 -2.74 -15.68 -2.53
N GLN A 335 -2.45 -15.14 -1.34
CA GLN A 335 -2.61 -15.86 -0.07
C GLN A 335 -4.07 -16.22 0.20
N TRP A 336 -5.01 -15.35 -0.13
CA TRP A 336 -6.44 -15.65 -0.07
C TRP A 336 -6.81 -16.83 -0.97
N VAL A 337 -6.33 -16.87 -2.22
CA VAL A 337 -6.56 -18.04 -3.08
C VAL A 337 -5.99 -19.31 -2.43
N PHE A 338 -4.75 -19.25 -1.96
CA PHE A 338 -4.05 -20.38 -1.34
C PHE A 338 -4.74 -20.91 -0.07
N THR A 339 -5.43 -20.05 0.68
CA THR A 339 -6.00 -20.40 2.00
C THR A 339 -7.51 -20.58 2.01
N ARG A 340 -8.24 -19.88 1.13
CA ARG A 340 -9.72 -19.82 1.13
C ARG A 340 -10.38 -20.36 -0.12
N ILE A 341 -9.65 -20.56 -1.22
CA ILE A 341 -10.22 -21.06 -2.48
C ILE A 341 -9.69 -22.44 -2.83
N GLU A 342 -8.36 -22.60 -2.84
CA GLU A 342 -7.70 -23.86 -3.20
C GLU A 342 -8.01 -25.02 -2.25
N PRO A 343 -7.98 -24.85 -0.91
CA PRO A 343 -8.28 -25.95 -0.01
C PRO A 343 -9.78 -26.24 0.00
N HIS A 344 -10.19 -27.41 -0.48
CA HIS A 344 -11.59 -27.83 -0.57
C HIS A 344 -12.36 -27.63 0.73
N ARG A 345 -11.78 -28.04 1.87
CA ARG A 345 -12.38 -27.88 3.21
C ARG A 345 -12.61 -26.43 3.66
N SER A 346 -11.83 -25.49 3.13
CA SER A 346 -11.88 -24.07 3.49
C SER A 346 -12.61 -23.23 2.44
N ARG A 347 -13.02 -23.86 1.33
CA ARG A 347 -13.63 -23.20 0.17
C ARG A 347 -14.93 -22.53 0.58
N LEU A 348 -15.17 -21.33 0.04
CA LEU A 348 -16.37 -20.57 0.33
C LEU A 348 -17.61 -21.36 -0.14
N LYS A 349 -18.60 -21.53 0.73
CA LYS A 349 -19.87 -22.23 0.45
C LYS A 349 -20.85 -21.31 -0.30
N ASN A 350 -20.40 -20.71 -1.40
CA ASN A 350 -21.21 -19.81 -2.23
C ASN A 350 -20.74 -19.85 -3.70
N ASN A 351 -21.44 -19.11 -4.57
CA ASN A 351 -21.12 -19.10 -6.00
C ASN A 351 -19.69 -18.61 -6.33
N ILE A 352 -19.11 -17.72 -5.51
CA ILE A 352 -17.74 -17.26 -5.69
C ILE A 352 -16.76 -18.42 -5.47
N GLY A 353 -16.92 -19.14 -4.35
CA GLY A 353 -16.11 -20.32 -4.03
C GLY A 353 -16.23 -21.43 -5.07
N LYS A 354 -17.46 -21.70 -5.54
CA LYS A 354 -17.72 -22.66 -6.62
C LYS A 354 -17.01 -22.26 -7.91
N THR A 355 -17.31 -21.06 -8.43
CA THR A 355 -16.79 -20.54 -9.71
C THR A 355 -15.25 -20.45 -9.75
N LEU A 356 -14.62 -20.06 -8.65
CA LEU A 356 -13.16 -19.94 -8.57
C LEU A 356 -12.49 -21.27 -8.28
N GLY A 357 -13.09 -22.10 -7.42
CA GLY A 357 -12.60 -23.43 -7.08
C GLY A 357 -12.59 -24.36 -8.28
N GLU A 358 -13.71 -24.48 -9.00
CA GLU A 358 -13.83 -25.34 -10.20
C GLU A 358 -12.80 -24.96 -11.25
N GLN A 359 -12.64 -23.67 -11.57
CA GLN A 359 -11.63 -23.24 -12.53
C GLN A 359 -10.21 -23.55 -12.05
N LEU A 360 -9.93 -23.37 -10.75
CA LEU A 360 -8.63 -23.67 -10.17
C LEU A 360 -8.31 -25.16 -10.33
N ASP A 361 -9.28 -26.02 -10.01
CA ASP A 361 -9.14 -27.48 -10.10
C ASP A 361 -8.94 -27.91 -11.56
N THR A 362 -9.73 -27.37 -12.51
CA THR A 362 -9.56 -27.61 -13.95
C THR A 362 -8.18 -27.18 -14.46
N GLU A 363 -7.72 -25.97 -14.09
CA GLU A 363 -6.40 -25.48 -14.54
C GLU A 363 -5.24 -26.29 -13.95
N LYS A 364 -5.37 -26.79 -12.71
CA LYS A 364 -4.38 -27.69 -12.09
C LYS A 364 -4.39 -29.06 -12.75
N ALA A 365 -5.56 -29.63 -13.03
CA ALA A 365 -5.71 -30.91 -13.73
C ALA A 365 -5.12 -30.85 -15.15
N ALA A 366 -5.20 -29.69 -15.81
CA ALA A 366 -4.57 -29.45 -17.11
C ALA A 366 -3.03 -29.26 -17.05
N GLY A 367 -2.37 -29.56 -15.93
CA GLY A 367 -0.91 -29.52 -15.78
C GLY A 367 -0.29 -28.11 -15.73
N ARG A 368 -1.10 -27.05 -15.56
CA ARG A 368 -0.56 -25.68 -15.53
C ARG A 368 0.23 -25.43 -14.23
N PRO A 369 1.33 -24.65 -14.27
CA PRO A 369 2.09 -24.33 -13.07
C PRO A 369 1.23 -23.68 -11.98
N VAL A 370 1.24 -24.25 -10.77
CA VAL A 370 0.34 -23.83 -9.66
C VAL A 370 0.44 -22.34 -9.34
N LYS A 371 1.66 -21.77 -9.38
CA LYS A 371 1.87 -20.33 -9.16
C LYS A 371 1.13 -19.47 -10.19
N LEU A 372 1.13 -19.89 -11.45
CA LEU A 372 0.41 -19.24 -12.54
C LEU A 372 -1.10 -19.37 -12.35
N VAL A 373 -1.58 -20.57 -12.01
CA VAL A 373 -3.01 -20.82 -11.74
C VAL A 373 -3.50 -19.90 -10.62
N ARG A 374 -2.82 -19.87 -9.47
CA ARG A 374 -3.19 -18.98 -8.35
C ARG A 374 -3.26 -17.51 -8.75
N ASN A 375 -2.31 -17.02 -9.53
CA ASN A 375 -2.32 -15.64 -10.04
C ASN A 375 -3.52 -15.36 -10.94
N ARG A 376 -3.87 -16.30 -11.82
CA ARG A 376 -5.05 -16.18 -12.71
C ARG A 376 -6.35 -16.19 -11.93
N ILE A 377 -6.46 -17.06 -10.92
CA ILE A 377 -7.62 -17.13 -10.04
C ILE A 377 -7.74 -15.87 -9.19
N ALA A 378 -6.64 -15.32 -8.66
CA ALA A 378 -6.63 -14.03 -7.97
C ALA A 378 -7.10 -12.89 -8.89
N ALA A 379 -6.64 -12.85 -10.15
CA ALA A 379 -7.09 -11.87 -11.12
C ALA A 379 -8.57 -12.03 -11.49
N LYS A 380 -9.09 -13.27 -11.58
CA LYS A 380 -10.54 -13.52 -11.74
C LYS A 380 -11.32 -13.10 -10.49
N GLY A 381 -10.81 -13.37 -9.30
CA GLY A 381 -11.37 -12.92 -8.03
C GLY A 381 -11.52 -11.39 -7.99
N ALA A 382 -10.49 -10.65 -8.38
CA ALA A 382 -10.54 -9.19 -8.49
C ALA A 382 -11.63 -8.70 -9.48
N ARG A 383 -11.85 -9.41 -10.60
CA ARG A 383 -12.94 -9.08 -11.53
C ARG A 383 -14.33 -9.32 -10.92
N LEU A 384 -14.50 -10.43 -10.20
CA LEU A 384 -15.75 -10.71 -9.51
C LEU A 384 -15.99 -9.69 -8.40
N LEU A 385 -14.94 -9.31 -7.67
CA LEU A 385 -15.02 -8.32 -6.60
C LEU A 385 -15.53 -6.98 -7.12
N PHE A 386 -14.96 -6.46 -8.21
CA PHE A 386 -15.45 -5.23 -8.84
C PHE A 386 -16.94 -5.32 -9.21
N ARG A 387 -17.38 -6.44 -9.78
CA ARG A 387 -18.78 -6.63 -10.17
C ARG A 387 -19.72 -6.62 -8.96
N GLU A 388 -19.35 -7.28 -7.88
CA GLU A 388 -20.19 -7.32 -6.67
C GLU A 388 -20.21 -5.96 -5.95
N LEU A 389 -19.10 -5.23 -5.94
CA LEU A 389 -19.06 -3.85 -5.41
C LEU A 389 -19.94 -2.92 -6.23
N VAL A 390 -19.90 -2.99 -7.57
CA VAL A 390 -20.75 -2.14 -8.42
C VAL A 390 -22.23 -2.49 -8.29
N LYS A 391 -22.56 -3.78 -8.11
CA LYS A 391 -23.96 -4.22 -7.99
C LYS A 391 -24.68 -3.61 -6.79
N GLY A 392 -24.00 -3.41 -5.67
CA GLY A 392 -24.60 -2.84 -4.46
C GLY A 392 -24.51 -1.31 -4.36
N LEU A 393 -24.11 -0.62 -5.43
CA LEU A 393 -24.27 0.84 -5.56
C LEU A 393 -25.65 1.22 -6.15
N LYS A 394 -26.44 0.23 -6.55
CA LYS A 394 -27.85 0.37 -6.89
C LYS A 394 -28.67 0.24 -5.61
#